data_AF-A0A7X7BQ28-F1
#
_entry.id   AF-A0A7X7BQ28-F1
#
_cell.length_a   1.000
_cell.length_b   1.000
_cell.length_c   1.000
_cell.angle_alpha   90.00
_cell.angle_beta   90.00
_cell.angle_gamma   90.00
#
_symmetry.space_group_name_H-M   'P 1'
#
loop_
_entity.id
_entity.type
_entity.pdbx_description
1 polymer ?
#
loop_
_entity_poly.entity_id
_entity_poly.type
_entity_poly.pdbx_seq_one_letter_code
_entity_poly.pdbx_strand_id
1 'polypeptide(L)'
;MTKTLSRFLYGGDYNPDQWTEETWPEDIKVFKKVDLNSATINIFSWAVLEPREGVYDFSKLDKIVQELSDANFDIVMGTATAAMPAWMFKKYPDIARVDYQGRRHVFGQRHNFCPNSKNYQRLDSELVEKLAQHYADNPHIVVWHVNNEYGGNCYCGNCQNAFRDWLRNKYKTLGALNKAWNMNVWSHTIYV
;
A
#
# COMPACT_ATOMS: atom_id res chain seq x y z
N MET A 1 -10.90 -22.00 -8.22
CA MET A 1 -10.21 -22.97 -7.35
C MET A 1 -9.60 -22.20 -6.19
N THR A 2 -9.95 -22.53 -4.95
CA THR A 2 -9.28 -21.98 -3.76
C THR A 2 -7.88 -22.60 -3.70
N LYS A 3 -6.84 -21.83 -4.02
CA LYS A 3 -5.45 -22.24 -3.77
C LYS A 3 -5.27 -22.29 -2.25
N THR A 4 -5.19 -23.48 -1.69
CA THR A 4 -4.74 -23.69 -0.31
C THR A 4 -3.21 -23.77 -0.30
N LEU A 5 -2.58 -23.15 0.70
CA LEU A 5 -1.14 -23.28 0.89
C LEU A 5 -0.77 -24.75 1.14
N SER A 6 0.27 -25.24 0.47
CA SER A 6 0.71 -26.65 0.54
C SER A 6 1.52 -26.95 1.81
N ARG A 7 2.03 -25.92 2.48
CA ARG A 7 2.81 -26.01 3.72
C ARG A 7 2.63 -24.76 4.58
N PHE A 8 3.03 -24.85 5.85
CA PHE A 8 3.14 -23.68 6.73
C PHE A 8 4.25 -22.76 6.22
N LEU A 9 3.93 -21.48 6.01
CA LEU A 9 4.90 -20.47 5.60
C LEU A 9 5.71 -20.01 6.81
N TYR A 10 7.03 -20.16 6.73
CA TYR A 10 8.00 -19.73 7.73
C TYR A 10 9.03 -18.82 7.08
N GLY A 11 9.10 -17.58 7.56
CA GLY A 11 9.80 -16.50 6.87
C GLY A 11 9.45 -15.14 7.46
N GLY A 12 9.60 -14.10 6.65
CA GLY A 12 9.24 -12.73 7.00
C GLY A 12 9.61 -11.75 5.89
N ASP A 13 9.58 -10.47 6.22
CA ASP A 13 10.00 -9.39 5.31
C ASP A 13 11.47 -9.54 4.89
N TYR A 14 11.68 -9.60 3.58
CA TYR A 14 12.98 -9.64 2.93
C TYR A 14 13.09 -8.47 1.95
N ASN A 15 14.11 -7.61 2.14
CA ASN A 15 14.29 -6.37 1.38
C ASN A 15 15.66 -6.38 0.65
N PRO A 16 15.89 -7.30 -0.30
CA PRO A 16 17.14 -7.41 -1.04
C PRO A 16 17.43 -6.16 -1.89
N ASP A 17 16.40 -5.39 -2.22
CA ASP A 17 16.52 -4.13 -2.96
C ASP A 17 17.30 -3.04 -2.20
N GLN A 18 17.53 -3.22 -0.90
CA GLN A 18 18.37 -2.36 -0.06
C GLN A 18 19.85 -2.77 -0.02
N TRP A 19 20.19 -3.95 -0.55
CA TRP A 19 21.52 -4.53 -0.54
C TRP A 19 22.05 -4.74 -1.96
N THR A 20 23.33 -5.06 -2.07
CA THR A 20 23.94 -5.36 -3.37
C THR A 20 23.64 -6.79 -3.80
N GLU A 21 23.55 -7.05 -5.11
CA GLU A 21 23.10 -8.35 -5.64
C GLU A 21 24.00 -9.52 -5.19
N GLU A 22 25.27 -9.26 -4.85
CA GLU A 22 26.21 -10.27 -4.38
C GLU A 22 25.84 -10.87 -3.00
N THR A 23 24.99 -10.17 -2.23
CA THR A 23 24.57 -10.64 -0.90
C THR A 23 23.40 -11.63 -0.95
N TRP A 24 22.56 -11.56 -1.98
CA TRP A 24 21.30 -12.32 -2.03
C TRP A 24 21.51 -13.85 -2.01
N PRO A 25 22.51 -14.42 -2.72
CA PRO A 25 22.76 -15.86 -2.64
C PRO A 25 23.21 -16.32 -1.24
N GLU A 26 23.93 -15.46 -0.50
CA GLU A 26 24.33 -15.76 0.87
C GLU A 26 23.15 -15.70 1.84
N ASP A 27 22.23 -14.74 1.66
CA ASP A 27 20.97 -14.68 2.40
C ASP A 27 20.19 -15.98 2.24
N ILE A 28 19.99 -16.43 0.99
CA ILE A 28 19.29 -17.69 0.69
C ILE A 28 19.97 -18.91 1.34
N LYS A 29 21.31 -18.96 1.35
CA LYS A 29 22.06 -20.01 2.05
C LYS A 29 21.78 -19.99 3.55
N VAL A 30 21.73 -18.81 4.16
CA VAL A 30 21.40 -18.66 5.59
C VAL A 30 19.95 -19.06 5.86
N PHE A 31 19.00 -18.60 5.03
CA PHE A 31 17.58 -18.92 5.15
C PHE A 31 17.35 -20.43 5.13
N LYS A 32 18.01 -21.16 4.22
CA LYS A 32 17.94 -22.62 4.15
C LYS A 32 18.53 -23.33 5.37
N LYS A 33 19.53 -22.75 6.04
CA LYS A 33 20.12 -23.34 7.27
C LYS A 33 19.19 -23.29 8.48
N VAL A 34 18.20 -22.39 8.46
CA VAL A 34 17.21 -22.22 9.54
C VAL A 34 15.80 -22.59 9.07
N ASP A 35 15.70 -23.36 7.98
CA ASP A 35 14.45 -23.90 7.44
C ASP A 35 13.40 -22.85 7.06
N LEU A 36 13.81 -21.60 6.77
CA LEU A 36 12.90 -20.65 6.14
C LEU A 36 12.49 -21.18 4.77
N ASN A 37 11.22 -20.96 4.43
CA ASN A 37 10.62 -21.49 3.21
C ASN A 37 9.80 -20.45 2.45
N SER A 38 9.70 -19.24 2.99
CA SER A 38 8.95 -18.14 2.39
C SER A 38 9.60 -16.79 2.63
N ALA A 39 9.31 -15.83 1.76
CA ALA A 39 9.78 -14.45 1.90
C ALA A 39 8.68 -13.46 1.49
N THR A 40 8.52 -12.40 2.27
CA THR A 40 7.66 -11.26 1.95
C THR A 40 8.52 -10.17 1.32
N ILE A 41 8.30 -9.89 0.04
CA ILE A 41 9.11 -8.94 -0.74
C ILE A 41 8.25 -7.80 -1.27
N ASN A 42 8.89 -6.75 -1.80
CA ASN A 42 8.24 -5.69 -2.55
C ASN A 42 7.20 -4.88 -1.74
N ILE A 43 7.41 -4.69 -0.44
CA ILE A 43 6.46 -3.95 0.42
C ILE A 43 6.61 -2.43 0.23
N PHE A 44 7.83 -1.94 0.01
CA PHE A 44 8.16 -0.50 -0.03
C PHE A 44 8.87 -0.04 -1.30
N SER A 45 8.79 -0.81 -2.39
CA SER A 45 9.62 -0.58 -3.58
C SER A 45 8.94 0.24 -4.69
N TRP A 46 7.86 1.00 -4.42
CA TRP A 46 7.14 1.77 -5.45
C TRP A 46 8.08 2.67 -6.25
N ALA A 47 8.99 3.40 -5.59
CA ALA A 47 9.90 4.31 -6.29
C ALA A 47 10.91 3.58 -7.20
N VAL A 48 11.20 2.31 -6.91
CA VAL A 48 12.03 1.44 -7.76
C VAL A 48 11.21 0.96 -8.95
N LEU A 49 9.97 0.49 -8.70
CA LEU A 49 9.08 -0.05 -9.72
C LEU A 49 8.53 1.00 -10.68
N GLU A 50 8.34 2.23 -10.22
CA GLU A 50 7.82 3.35 -11.01
C GLU A 50 8.61 4.62 -10.69
N PRO A 51 9.82 4.80 -11.26
CA PRO A 51 10.67 5.96 -10.98
C PRO A 51 10.06 7.30 -11.44
N ARG A 52 9.11 7.25 -12.37
CA ARG A 52 8.29 8.39 -12.82
C ARG A 52 6.95 7.86 -13.35
N GLU A 53 5.90 8.68 -13.27
CA GLU A 53 4.54 8.28 -13.63
C GLU A 53 4.46 7.56 -14.98
N GLY A 54 3.88 6.36 -14.96
CA GLY A 54 3.63 5.53 -16.14
C GLY A 54 4.86 4.83 -16.71
N VAL A 55 6.03 4.96 -16.09
CA VAL A 55 7.24 4.22 -16.48
C VAL A 55 7.57 3.20 -15.43
N TYR A 56 7.39 1.93 -15.79
CA TYR A 56 7.59 0.81 -14.90
C TYR A 56 8.90 0.08 -15.21
N ASP A 57 9.64 -0.25 -14.16
CA ASP A 57 10.87 -1.05 -14.22
C ASP A 57 10.81 -2.20 -13.20
N PHE A 58 10.51 -3.40 -13.70
CA PHE A 58 10.45 -4.61 -12.90
C PHE A 58 11.79 -5.36 -12.84
N SER A 59 12.83 -4.89 -13.56
CA SER A 59 14.06 -5.68 -13.77
C SER A 59 14.75 -6.11 -12.47
N LYS A 60 14.79 -5.24 -11.46
CA LYS A 60 15.35 -5.58 -10.14
C LYS A 60 14.49 -6.59 -9.40
N LEU A 61 13.17 -6.42 -9.41
CA LEU A 61 12.24 -7.34 -8.76
C LEU A 61 12.21 -8.70 -9.47
N ASP A 62 12.35 -8.74 -10.79
CA ASP A 62 12.46 -9.97 -11.59
C ASP A 62 13.63 -10.83 -11.11
N LYS A 63 14.81 -10.23 -10.92
CA LYS A 63 15.97 -10.94 -10.39
C LYS A 63 15.71 -11.48 -8.98
N ILE A 64 15.12 -10.68 -8.09
CA ILE A 64 14.78 -11.10 -6.72
C ILE A 64 13.81 -12.28 -6.73
N VAL A 65 12.76 -12.19 -7.55
CA VAL A 65 11.77 -13.25 -7.73
C VAL A 65 12.41 -14.51 -8.30
N GLN A 66 13.32 -14.38 -9.25
CA GLN A 66 14.06 -15.49 -9.84
C GLN A 66 14.92 -16.20 -8.80
N GLU A 67 15.72 -15.46 -8.03
CA GLU A 67 16.56 -16.03 -6.95
C GLU A 67 15.75 -16.83 -5.92
N LEU A 68 14.61 -16.29 -5.49
CA LEU A 68 13.71 -16.98 -4.56
C LEU A 68 13.03 -18.21 -5.20
N SER A 69 12.62 -18.10 -6.47
CA SER A 69 11.98 -19.19 -7.22
C SER A 69 12.96 -20.35 -7.43
N ASP A 70 14.19 -20.07 -7.87
CA ASP A 70 15.25 -21.06 -8.04
C ASP A 70 15.65 -21.72 -6.72
N ALA A 71 15.53 -20.98 -5.61
CA ALA A 71 15.73 -21.51 -4.27
C ALA A 71 14.53 -22.30 -3.71
N ASN A 72 13.41 -22.38 -4.45
CA ASN A 72 12.15 -23.02 -4.07
C ASN A 72 11.48 -22.40 -2.83
N PHE A 73 11.55 -21.08 -2.71
CA PHE A 73 10.82 -20.29 -1.72
C PHE A 73 9.41 -19.96 -2.21
N ASP A 74 8.47 -19.94 -1.27
CA ASP A 74 7.15 -19.35 -1.48
C ASP A 74 7.23 -17.82 -1.32
N ILE A 75 6.64 -17.09 -2.24
CA ILE A 75 6.71 -15.62 -2.29
C ILE A 75 5.37 -15.05 -1.81
N VAL A 76 5.47 -14.20 -0.79
CA VAL A 76 4.41 -13.28 -0.38
C VAL A 76 4.69 -11.94 -1.07
N MET A 77 3.97 -11.65 -2.14
CA MET A 77 4.24 -10.51 -3.01
C MET A 77 3.54 -9.25 -2.49
N GLY A 78 4.31 -8.29 -2.01
CA GLY A 78 3.83 -6.95 -1.68
C GLY A 78 3.37 -6.18 -2.91
N THR A 79 2.33 -5.36 -2.76
CA THR A 79 1.90 -4.45 -3.84
C THR A 79 2.75 -3.18 -3.95
N ALA A 80 3.76 -3.01 -3.09
CA ALA A 80 4.65 -1.85 -2.97
C ALA A 80 3.98 -0.52 -2.56
N THR A 81 2.66 -0.48 -2.39
CA THR A 81 1.91 0.79 -2.31
C THR A 81 1.86 1.43 -0.92
N ALA A 82 2.63 0.90 0.02
CA ALA A 82 2.68 1.36 1.41
C ALA A 82 3.37 2.73 1.59
N ALA A 83 4.32 3.06 0.71
CA ALA A 83 5.01 4.35 0.71
C ALA A 83 5.04 4.94 -0.70
N MET A 84 4.65 6.21 -0.82
CA MET A 84 4.57 6.89 -2.11
C MET A 84 5.94 7.47 -2.52
N PRO A 85 6.34 7.34 -3.80
CA PRO A 85 7.52 8.00 -4.35
C PRO A 85 7.49 9.53 -4.23
N ALA A 86 8.68 10.14 -4.16
CA ALA A 86 8.83 11.59 -4.08
C ALA A 86 8.20 12.34 -5.27
N TRP A 87 8.24 11.75 -6.48
CA TRP A 87 7.67 12.37 -7.67
C TRP A 87 6.15 12.53 -7.55
N MET A 88 5.46 11.61 -6.86
CA MET A 88 4.02 11.71 -6.62
C MET A 88 3.71 12.93 -5.74
N PHE A 89 4.44 13.12 -4.64
CA PHE A 89 4.23 14.28 -3.76
C PHE A 89 4.44 15.60 -4.48
N LYS A 90 5.46 15.65 -5.36
CA LYS A 90 5.76 16.84 -6.15
C LYS A 90 4.67 17.15 -7.18
N LYS A 91 4.17 16.12 -7.87
CA LYS A 91 3.18 16.28 -8.96
C LYS A 91 1.74 16.41 -8.46
N TYR A 92 1.41 15.69 -7.38
CA TYR A 92 0.07 15.57 -6.83
C TYR A 92 0.07 15.85 -5.31
N PRO A 93 0.15 17.12 -4.88
CA PRO A 93 0.19 17.44 -3.44
C PRO A 93 -1.05 16.96 -2.66
N ASP A 94 -2.18 16.71 -3.32
CA ASP A 94 -3.43 16.24 -2.71
C ASP A 94 -3.35 14.80 -2.19
N ILE A 95 -2.37 14.01 -2.66
CA ILE A 95 -2.14 12.65 -2.16
C ILE A 95 -1.66 12.66 -0.71
N ALA A 96 -1.01 13.74 -0.27
CA ALA A 96 -0.47 13.83 1.07
C ALA A 96 -1.59 14.07 2.09
N ARG A 97 -1.47 13.45 3.26
CA ARG A 97 -2.38 13.73 4.37
C ARG A 97 -2.28 15.16 4.85
N VAL A 98 -3.39 15.62 5.42
CA VAL A 98 -3.41 16.77 6.33
C VAL A 98 -3.61 16.22 7.74
N ASP A 99 -2.75 16.61 8.67
CA ASP A 99 -2.79 16.14 10.05
C ASP A 99 -3.90 16.80 10.87
N TYR A 100 -4.00 16.39 12.15
CA TYR A 100 -4.99 16.92 13.09
C TYR A 100 -4.84 18.43 13.35
N GLN A 101 -3.66 19.00 13.13
CA GLN A 101 -3.40 20.44 13.28
C GLN A 101 -3.68 21.22 11.99
N GLY A 102 -4.20 20.56 10.94
CA GLY A 102 -4.46 21.19 9.65
C GLY A 102 -3.23 21.36 8.77
N ARG A 103 -2.09 20.76 9.12
CA ARG A 103 -0.84 20.88 8.35
C ARG A 103 -0.78 19.81 7.28
N ARG A 104 -0.52 20.22 6.03
CA ARG A 104 -0.28 19.28 4.94
C ARG A 104 1.10 18.66 5.10
N HIS A 105 1.16 17.33 5.09
CA HIS A 105 2.42 16.61 5.07
C HIS A 105 3.17 16.87 3.76
N VAL A 106 4.50 16.93 3.87
CA VAL A 106 5.42 16.92 2.72
C VAL A 106 5.99 15.52 2.54
N PHE A 107 6.80 15.32 1.49
CA PHE A 107 7.45 14.02 1.24
C PHE A 107 8.29 13.57 2.45
N GLY A 108 8.18 12.27 2.77
CA GLY A 108 8.86 11.60 3.88
C GLY A 108 7.92 10.62 4.59
N GLN A 109 8.47 9.82 5.52
CA GLN A 109 7.73 8.79 6.26
C GLN A 109 7.06 7.73 5.33
N ARG A 110 6.16 6.92 5.89
CA ARG A 110 5.33 5.92 5.20
C ARG A 110 3.88 5.99 5.68
N HIS A 111 2.97 5.30 4.99
CA HIS A 111 1.54 5.18 5.36
C HIS A 111 0.82 6.54 5.52
N ASN A 112 1.25 7.56 4.79
CA ASN A 112 0.79 8.94 4.92
C ASN A 112 0.09 9.48 3.65
N PHE A 113 -0.47 8.57 2.85
CA PHE A 113 -1.36 8.89 1.75
C PHE A 113 -2.78 9.22 2.26
N CYS A 114 -3.44 10.14 1.60
CA CYS A 114 -4.86 10.42 1.80
C CYS A 114 -5.68 9.28 1.20
N PRO A 115 -6.48 8.54 2.00
CA PRO A 115 -7.25 7.41 1.49
C PRO A 115 -8.35 7.82 0.49
N ASN A 116 -8.73 9.11 0.47
CA ASN A 116 -9.71 9.69 -0.43
C ASN A 116 -9.09 10.52 -1.57
N SER A 117 -7.76 10.50 -1.76
CA SER A 117 -7.16 11.15 -2.94
C SER A 117 -7.41 10.29 -4.18
N LYS A 118 -8.02 10.89 -5.21
CA LYS A 118 -8.24 10.23 -6.49
C LYS A 118 -6.94 9.98 -7.25
N ASN A 119 -5.93 10.84 -7.08
CA ASN A 119 -4.61 10.61 -7.64
C ASN A 119 -3.94 9.41 -6.98
N TYR A 120 -3.97 9.30 -5.65
CA TYR A 120 -3.44 8.12 -4.97
C TYR A 120 -4.16 6.84 -5.40
N GLN A 121 -5.50 6.81 -5.34
CA GLN A 121 -6.29 5.62 -5.72
C GLN A 121 -6.02 5.16 -7.15
N ARG A 122 -5.90 6.10 -8.10
CA ARG A 122 -5.58 5.81 -9.50
C ARG A 122 -4.19 5.20 -9.64
N LEU A 123 -3.16 5.87 -9.11
CA LEU A 123 -1.76 5.45 -9.24
C LEU A 123 -1.49 4.12 -8.51
N ASP A 124 -2.09 3.92 -7.33
CA ASP A 124 -2.07 2.66 -6.58
C ASP A 124 -2.66 1.51 -7.41
N SER A 125 -3.83 1.74 -8.02
CA SER A 125 -4.50 0.74 -8.86
C SER A 125 -3.70 0.43 -10.13
N GLU A 126 -3.14 1.45 -10.78
CA GLU A 126 -2.31 1.30 -11.99
C GLU A 126 -1.06 0.46 -11.71
N LEU A 127 -0.33 0.73 -10.61
CA LEU A 127 0.83 -0.06 -10.23
C LEU A 127 0.44 -1.51 -9.90
N VAL A 128 -0.62 -1.73 -9.11
CA VAL A 128 -1.10 -3.06 -8.76
C VAL A 128 -1.49 -3.85 -10.00
N GLU A 129 -2.16 -3.23 -10.96
CA GLU A 129 -2.54 -3.87 -12.21
C GLU A 129 -1.30 -4.32 -13.00
N LYS A 130 -0.29 -3.44 -13.15
CA LYS A 130 0.95 -3.78 -13.85
C LYS A 130 1.73 -4.89 -13.16
N LEU A 131 1.82 -4.83 -11.83
CA LEU A 131 2.49 -5.85 -11.02
C LEU A 131 1.79 -7.20 -11.15
N ALA A 132 0.45 -7.22 -11.04
CA ALA A 132 -0.33 -8.44 -11.16
C ALA A 132 -0.26 -9.03 -12.58
N GLN A 133 -0.27 -8.20 -13.63
CA GLN A 133 -0.10 -8.64 -15.02
C GLN A 133 1.30 -9.25 -15.25
N HIS A 134 2.35 -8.60 -14.74
CA HIS A 134 3.74 -9.02 -14.95
C HIS A 134 4.07 -10.35 -14.27
N TYR A 135 3.50 -10.61 -13.08
CA TYR A 135 3.78 -11.81 -12.29
C TYR A 135 2.63 -12.84 -12.27
N ALA A 136 1.63 -12.71 -13.14
CA ALA A 136 0.40 -13.51 -13.11
C ALA A 136 0.64 -15.03 -13.11
N ASP A 137 1.63 -15.47 -13.89
CA ASP A 137 1.91 -16.90 -14.13
C ASP A 137 3.01 -17.46 -13.21
N ASN A 138 3.57 -16.67 -12.29
CA ASN A 138 4.62 -17.17 -11.40
C ASN A 138 4.03 -18.12 -10.34
N PRO A 139 4.40 -19.41 -10.34
CA PRO A 139 3.81 -20.40 -9.43
C PRO A 139 4.28 -20.25 -7.98
N HIS A 140 5.41 -19.57 -7.73
CA HIS A 140 5.96 -19.33 -6.41
C HIS A 140 5.27 -18.20 -5.67
N ILE A 141 4.51 -17.33 -6.36
CA ILE A 141 3.70 -16.31 -5.68
C ILE A 141 2.42 -16.95 -5.17
N VAL A 142 2.39 -17.16 -3.85
CA VAL A 142 1.31 -17.88 -3.17
C VAL A 142 0.35 -16.96 -2.44
N VAL A 143 0.79 -15.75 -2.09
CA VAL A 143 -0.01 -14.74 -1.37
C VAL A 143 0.31 -13.35 -1.91
N TRP A 144 -0.73 -12.52 -2.03
CA TRP A 144 -0.59 -11.08 -2.25
C TRP A 144 -0.68 -10.35 -0.90
N HIS A 145 0.28 -9.48 -0.62
CA HIS A 145 0.30 -8.59 0.53
C HIS A 145 -0.06 -7.18 0.09
N VAL A 146 -1.34 -6.83 0.26
CA VAL A 146 -1.87 -5.53 -0.18
C VAL A 146 -1.42 -4.43 0.76
N ASN A 147 -0.69 -3.44 0.22
CA ASN A 147 -0.18 -2.28 0.94
C ASN A 147 0.68 -2.72 2.14
N ASN A 148 0.65 -1.96 3.24
CA ASN A 148 1.17 -2.35 4.53
C ASN A 148 0.52 -1.52 5.64
N GLU A 149 0.04 -2.18 6.70
CA GLU A 149 -0.44 -1.54 7.94
C GLU A 149 -1.30 -0.28 7.72
N TYR A 150 -2.40 -0.41 6.97
CA TYR A 150 -3.35 0.69 6.77
C TYR A 150 -3.72 1.33 8.13
N GLY A 151 -3.53 2.64 8.25
CA GLY A 151 -3.83 3.33 9.49
C GLY A 151 -3.60 4.83 9.44
N GLY A 152 -3.98 5.52 10.51
CA GLY A 152 -3.90 6.97 10.68
C GLY A 152 -5.01 7.76 9.99
N ASN A 153 -5.27 8.97 10.51
CA ASN A 153 -6.35 9.85 10.05
C ASN A 153 -5.84 10.92 9.07
N CYS A 154 -6.76 11.43 8.26
CA CYS A 154 -6.49 12.53 7.32
C CYS A 154 -7.65 13.54 7.39
N TYR A 155 -7.31 14.81 7.59
CA TYR A 155 -8.26 15.91 7.78
C TYR A 155 -8.31 16.87 6.56
N CYS A 156 -7.89 16.41 5.39
CA CYS A 156 -7.87 17.23 4.18
C CYS A 156 -9.27 17.41 3.58
N GLY A 157 -9.41 18.34 2.62
CA GLY A 157 -10.69 18.60 1.94
C GLY A 157 -11.30 17.38 1.24
N ASN A 158 -10.49 16.48 0.67
CA ASN A 158 -11.00 15.23 0.08
C ASN A 158 -11.69 14.35 1.12
N CYS A 159 -11.08 14.20 2.30
CA CYS A 159 -11.68 13.46 3.40
C CYS A 159 -12.91 14.16 3.98
N GLN A 160 -12.92 15.49 4.07
CA GLN A 160 -14.09 16.23 4.53
C GLN A 160 -15.30 16.01 3.61
N ASN A 161 -15.08 16.02 2.29
CA ASN A 161 -16.14 15.76 1.31
C ASN A 161 -16.62 14.31 1.37
N ALA A 162 -15.69 13.34 1.37
CA ALA A 162 -16.03 11.93 1.52
C ALA A 162 -16.75 11.63 2.84
N PHE A 163 -16.41 12.33 3.92
CA PHE A 163 -17.11 12.20 5.20
C PHE A 163 -18.54 12.71 5.11
N ARG A 164 -18.78 13.87 4.46
CA ARG A 164 -20.14 14.38 4.22
C ARG A 164 -20.96 13.40 3.38
N ASP A 165 -20.38 12.79 2.35
CA ASP A 165 -21.06 11.77 1.55
C ASP A 165 -21.39 10.52 2.37
N TRP A 166 -20.45 10.06 3.20
CA TRP A 166 -20.69 8.97 4.14
C TRP A 166 -21.82 9.31 5.13
N LEU A 167 -21.86 10.54 5.67
CA LEU A 167 -22.93 11.00 6.57
C LEU A 167 -24.29 11.02 5.86
N ARG A 168 -24.36 11.52 4.63
CA ARG A 168 -25.59 11.49 3.81
C ARG A 168 -26.05 10.05 3.60
N ASN A 169 -25.14 9.14 3.30
CA ASN A 169 -25.46 7.73 3.12
C ASN A 169 -25.93 7.06 4.40
N LYS A 170 -25.34 7.41 5.55
CA LYS A 170 -25.67 6.82 6.85
C LYS A 170 -26.98 7.34 7.43
N TYR A 171 -27.17 8.66 7.45
CA TYR A 171 -28.29 9.29 8.16
C TYR A 171 -29.45 9.68 7.25
N LYS A 172 -29.24 9.74 5.93
CA LYS A 172 -30.23 10.09 4.88
C LYS A 172 -30.76 11.53 4.93
N THR A 173 -30.95 12.11 6.11
CA THR A 173 -31.45 13.47 6.29
C THR A 173 -30.64 14.23 7.34
N LEU A 174 -30.62 15.57 7.24
CA LEU A 174 -30.00 16.43 8.26
C LEU A 174 -30.70 16.30 9.62
N GLY A 175 -32.02 16.08 9.64
CA GLY A 175 -32.77 15.85 10.88
C GLY A 175 -32.28 14.62 11.64
N ALA A 176 -32.04 13.50 10.95
CA ALA A 176 -31.50 12.29 11.55
C ALA A 176 -30.05 12.49 12.05
N LEU A 177 -29.21 13.19 11.29
CA LEU A 177 -27.85 13.54 11.72
C LEU A 177 -27.86 14.42 12.97
N ASN A 178 -28.64 15.51 12.95
CA ASN A 178 -28.77 16.44 14.07
C ASN A 178 -29.23 15.72 15.34
N LYS A 179 -30.22 14.82 15.21
CA LYS A 179 -30.70 13.99 16.33
C LYS A 179 -29.63 13.03 16.83
N ALA A 180 -28.94 12.32 15.94
CA ALA A 180 -27.94 11.33 16.29
C ALA A 180 -26.74 11.94 17.05
N TRP A 181 -26.37 13.18 16.74
CA TRP A 181 -25.26 13.88 17.36
C TRP A 181 -25.68 14.88 18.44
N ASN A 182 -26.98 14.98 18.72
CA ASN A 182 -27.55 15.95 19.66
C ASN A 182 -27.10 17.39 19.39
N MET A 183 -27.16 17.80 18.11
CA MET A 183 -26.57 19.05 17.62
C MET A 183 -27.20 20.33 18.19
N ASN A 184 -28.31 20.24 18.92
CA ASN A 184 -28.85 21.40 19.64
C ASN A 184 -27.90 21.90 20.75
N VAL A 185 -27.05 21.01 21.28
CA VAL A 185 -26.02 21.40 22.25
C VAL A 185 -25.05 22.37 21.59
N TRP A 186 -24.79 23.48 22.30
CA TRP A 186 -23.88 24.55 21.87
C TRP A 186 -24.17 25.10 20.46
N SER A 187 -25.45 25.17 20.06
CA SER A 187 -25.89 25.80 18.80
C SER A 187 -25.29 25.17 17.52
N HIS A 188 -25.08 23.85 17.50
CA HIS A 188 -24.49 23.13 16.36
C HIS A 188 -25.51 22.66 15.31
N THR A 189 -26.82 22.88 15.50
CA THR A 189 -27.86 22.39 14.58
C THR A 189 -27.62 22.86 13.14
N ILE A 190 -27.53 21.92 12.20
CA ILE A 190 -27.29 22.20 10.78
C ILE A 190 -28.63 22.26 10.03
N TYR A 191 -28.84 23.35 9.29
CA TYR A 191 -29.97 23.55 8.38
C TYR A 191 -29.51 23.52 6.91
N VAL A 192 -30.47 23.58 5.98
CA VAL A 192 -30.25 23.59 4.52
C VAL A 192 -29.70 24.93 4.04
#